data_AF-A0AAE1XE72-F1
#
_entry.id   AF-A0AAE1XE72-F1
#
_cell.length_a   1.000
_cell.length_b   1.000
_cell.length_c   1.000
_cell.angle_alpha   90.00
_cell.angle_beta   90.00
_cell.angle_gamma   90.00
#
_symmetry.space_group_name_H-M   'P 1'
#
loop_
_entity.id
_entity.type
_entity.pdbx_description
1 polymer ?
#
loop_
_entity_poly.entity_id
_entity_poly.type
_entity_poly.pdbx_seq_one_letter_code
_entity_poly.pdbx_strand_id
1 'polypeptide(L)'
;MELCSRSLMRFTTPTILLLFLLSCSTFTSTEAYDALDPNGNITIKWDVISWTPDGYVAVVTIFNFQQYRHIQAPGWTLGWTWAKKRGDMEHDGRVPKNFTLKAPGPGYTCGPAKIVKPTKYVTSDGRRVTQAMMTWNVTCTYSQFLAQKTPTCCVSLSSFYNDTIVPCPTCTCGCQNNLTQPGSCVNPDSPYLASVVSEQEKRNSYAPLVQCTSHMCPIRVHWHVKVNYKDYWRVKVTITNFNYRMNYTKWNLVVQHPNFDNLTQLFSFNYKPLNPYQNINDTAMLWGVQFYNDLLMQAGPLGNVQSELLFQKDKSTFTFEKGWGFPRRIYFNGDNCVMPPPDAYPYLPNAGLRQNVSLLVLLITLLTSVAIQFVHKLERNMKQFLLIVIVGEFTAILLL
;
A
#
# COMPACT_ATOMS: atom_id res chain seq x y z
N MET A 1 -62.82 -13.21 -27.85
CA MET A 1 -62.18 -14.37 -28.51
C MET A 1 -60.70 -14.30 -28.18
N GLU A 2 -60.33 -14.71 -26.98
CA GLU A 2 -59.93 -16.11 -26.69
C GLU A 2 -58.82 -16.58 -27.64
N LEU A 3 -57.60 -16.64 -27.12
CA LEU A 3 -56.69 -17.76 -27.34
C LEU A 3 -55.69 -17.78 -26.16
N CYS A 4 -56.10 -18.53 -25.15
CA CYS A 4 -55.29 -18.89 -24.00
C CYS A 4 -54.46 -20.14 -24.34
N SER A 5 -53.22 -20.14 -23.85
CA SER A 5 -52.52 -21.30 -23.31
C SER A 5 -51.95 -22.37 -24.26
N ARG A 6 -50.61 -22.46 -24.31
CA ARG A 6 -49.81 -23.48 -23.58
C ARG A 6 -48.41 -23.60 -24.18
N SER A 7 -47.42 -22.95 -23.56
CA SER A 7 -46.08 -23.51 -23.35
C SER A 7 -45.23 -22.53 -22.53
N LEU A 8 -45.72 -22.19 -21.33
CA LEU A 8 -44.85 -21.61 -20.30
C LEU A 8 -44.19 -22.79 -19.60
N MET A 9 -42.88 -22.95 -19.79
CA MET A 9 -42.03 -23.87 -19.03
C MET A 9 -42.29 -23.64 -17.53
N ARG A 10 -43.12 -24.50 -16.93
CA ARG A 10 -43.28 -24.58 -15.48
C ARG A 10 -42.01 -25.22 -14.92
N PHE A 11 -40.99 -24.41 -14.69
CA PHE A 11 -39.95 -24.78 -13.73
C PHE A 11 -40.65 -24.96 -12.38
N THR A 12 -40.74 -26.21 -11.92
CA THR A 12 -41.30 -26.52 -10.61
C THR A 12 -40.49 -25.76 -9.54
N THR A 13 -41.16 -25.09 -8.61
CA THR A 13 -40.55 -24.42 -7.44
C THR A 13 -39.42 -25.20 -6.75
N PRO A 14 -39.46 -26.54 -6.60
CA PRO A 14 -38.33 -27.30 -6.06
C PRO A 14 -37.07 -27.29 -6.94
N THR A 15 -37.18 -27.23 -8.28
CA THR A 15 -36.01 -27.19 -9.18
C THR A 15 -35.27 -25.85 -9.14
N ILE A 16 -35.99 -24.74 -8.97
CA ILE A 16 -35.39 -23.42 -8.78
C ILE A 16 -34.72 -23.35 -7.40
N LEU A 17 -35.35 -23.91 -6.37
CA LEU A 17 -34.78 -24.00 -5.03
C LEU A 17 -33.52 -24.88 -5.00
N LEU A 18 -33.53 -26.01 -5.72
CA LEU A 18 -32.38 -26.92 -5.83
C LEU A 18 -31.22 -26.25 -6.59
N LEU A 19 -31.49 -25.51 -7.67
CA LEU A 19 -30.49 -24.72 -8.40
C LEU A 19 -29.93 -23.59 -7.53
N PHE A 20 -30.76 -22.92 -6.73
CA PHE A 20 -30.33 -21.90 -5.78
C PHE A 20 -29.45 -22.51 -4.67
N LEU A 21 -29.83 -23.67 -4.12
CA LEU A 21 -29.07 -24.41 -3.10
C LEU A 21 -27.75 -25.01 -3.64
N LEU A 22 -27.73 -25.48 -4.90
CA LEU A 22 -26.49 -25.89 -5.58
C LEU A 22 -25.59 -24.69 -5.92
N SER A 23 -26.16 -23.52 -6.24
CA SER A 23 -25.38 -22.29 -6.42
C SER A 23 -24.80 -21.76 -5.10
N CYS A 24 -25.49 -22.02 -3.98
CA CYS A 24 -25.04 -21.63 -2.64
C CYS A 24 -23.96 -22.54 -2.06
N SER A 25 -23.79 -23.76 -2.56
CA SER A 25 -22.78 -24.71 -2.05
C SER A 25 -21.39 -24.55 -2.69
N THR A 26 -21.24 -23.63 -3.66
CA THR A 26 -19.95 -23.29 -4.28
C THR A 26 -19.38 -21.95 -3.83
N PHE A 27 -19.98 -21.26 -2.86
CA PHE A 27 -19.33 -20.11 -2.23
C PHE A 27 -18.27 -20.60 -1.23
N THR A 28 -17.19 -21.20 -1.73
CA THR A 28 -15.92 -21.11 -0.99
C THR A 28 -15.54 -19.65 -1.02
N SER A 29 -15.47 -19.01 0.14
CA SER A 29 -15.05 -17.62 0.27
C SER A 29 -13.73 -17.40 -0.50
N THR A 30 -13.81 -16.75 -1.66
CA THR A 30 -12.66 -16.21 -2.43
C THR A 30 -11.89 -15.14 -1.66
N GLU A 31 -12.35 -14.82 -0.45
CA GLU A 31 -12.00 -13.67 0.37
C GLU A 31 -10.78 -13.90 1.29
N ALA A 32 -10.31 -15.16 1.44
CA ALA A 32 -9.05 -15.47 2.11
C ALA A 32 -7.88 -15.64 1.12
N TYR A 33 -8.16 -15.54 -0.18
CA TYR A 33 -7.16 -15.72 -1.23
C TYR A 33 -6.39 -14.41 -1.46
N ASP A 34 -5.09 -14.42 -1.19
CA ASP A 34 -4.20 -13.33 -1.55
C ASP A 34 -3.62 -13.58 -2.94
N ALA A 35 -4.06 -12.79 -3.93
CA ALA A 35 -3.66 -12.97 -5.32
C ALA A 35 -2.16 -12.74 -5.57
N LEU A 36 -1.47 -12.00 -4.69
CA LEU A 36 -0.02 -11.77 -4.79
C LEU A 36 0.80 -12.82 -4.03
N ASP A 37 0.17 -13.62 -3.17
CA ASP A 37 0.84 -14.71 -2.44
C ASP A 37 -0.11 -15.93 -2.28
N PRO A 38 -0.47 -16.59 -3.40
CA PRO A 38 -1.51 -17.62 -3.40
C PRO A 38 -1.14 -18.89 -2.60
N ASN A 39 0.15 -19.12 -2.39
CA ASN A 39 0.68 -20.26 -1.65
C ASN A 39 1.15 -19.89 -0.23
N GLY A 40 0.99 -18.61 0.16
CA GLY A 40 1.45 -18.08 1.44
C GLY A 40 0.74 -18.74 2.62
N ASN A 41 1.51 -19.43 3.47
CA ASN A 41 0.99 -20.04 4.69
C ASN A 41 2.05 -20.12 5.78
N ILE A 42 1.61 -20.36 7.01
CA ILE A 42 2.50 -20.76 8.10
C ILE A 42 2.30 -22.26 8.33
N THR A 43 3.36 -23.05 8.22
CA THR A 43 3.32 -24.48 8.51
C THR A 43 4.07 -24.77 9.79
N ILE A 44 3.41 -25.43 10.73
CA ILE A 44 3.98 -25.90 11.98
C ILE A 44 4.24 -27.39 11.83
N LYS A 45 5.51 -27.77 11.81
CA LYS A 45 5.96 -29.16 11.79
C LYS A 45 6.33 -29.60 13.19
N TRP A 46 5.90 -30.80 13.54
CA TRP A 46 6.17 -31.41 14.82
C TRP A 46 6.84 -32.76 14.60
N ASP A 47 8.06 -32.91 15.09
CA ASP A 47 8.87 -34.12 14.96
C ASP A 47 9.05 -34.78 16.32
N VAL A 48 8.44 -35.95 16.55
CA VAL A 48 8.62 -36.73 17.78
C VAL A 48 9.95 -37.47 17.70
N ILE A 49 10.85 -37.16 18.63
CA ILE A 49 12.21 -37.70 18.63
C ILE A 49 12.30 -38.96 19.50
N SER A 50 11.64 -38.96 20.65
CA SER A 50 11.63 -40.09 21.58
C SER A 50 10.38 -40.11 22.45
N TRP A 51 9.95 -41.29 22.86
CA TRP A 51 8.91 -41.49 23.87
C TRP A 51 9.52 -41.55 25.26
N THR A 52 8.81 -41.01 26.24
CA THR A 52 9.14 -41.14 27.67
C THR A 52 7.95 -41.77 28.40
N PRO A 53 8.14 -42.37 29.59
CA PRO A 53 7.02 -42.92 30.37
C PRO A 53 5.91 -41.91 30.62
N ASP A 54 6.28 -40.63 30.78
CA ASP A 54 5.35 -39.53 31.05
C ASP A 54 4.89 -38.77 29.79
N GLY A 55 5.36 -39.14 28.58
CA GLY A 55 5.02 -38.43 27.35
C GLY A 55 5.98 -38.66 26.18
N TYR A 56 6.44 -37.58 25.56
CA TYR A 56 7.40 -37.65 24.46
C TYR A 56 8.18 -36.33 24.32
N VAL A 57 9.37 -36.42 23.74
CA VAL A 57 10.20 -35.27 23.37
C VAL A 57 10.01 -35.00 21.88
N ALA A 58 9.76 -33.74 21.53
CA ALA A 58 9.57 -33.34 20.15
C ALA A 58 10.21 -32.01 19.80
N VAL A 59 10.57 -31.88 18.52
CA VAL A 59 11.05 -30.64 17.91
C VAL A 59 9.89 -30.01 17.16
N VAL A 60 9.57 -28.76 17.51
CA VAL A 60 8.54 -27.97 16.83
C VAL A 60 9.22 -26.94 15.94
N THR A 61 8.98 -27.01 14.64
CA THR A 61 9.51 -26.06 13.65
C THR A 61 8.37 -25.29 13.02
N ILE A 62 8.47 -23.96 13.01
CA ILE A 62 7.47 -23.09 12.39
C ILE A 62 8.09 -22.47 11.15
N PHE A 63 7.48 -22.75 9.99
CA PHE A 63 7.88 -22.22 8.70
C PHE A 63 6.89 -21.13 8.29
N ASN A 64 7.39 -19.93 7.99
CA ASN A 64 6.62 -18.90 7.32
C ASN A 64 6.93 -18.92 5.83
N PHE A 65 5.96 -19.35 5.02
CA PHE A 65 6.05 -19.39 3.56
C PHE A 65 5.39 -18.18 2.90
N GLN A 66 5.04 -17.14 3.66
CA GLN A 66 4.49 -15.91 3.10
C GLN A 66 5.60 -15.05 2.49
N GLN A 67 5.34 -14.44 1.33
CA GLN A 67 6.37 -13.70 0.59
C GLN A 67 6.68 -12.32 1.18
N TYR A 68 5.64 -11.60 1.62
CA TYR A 68 5.75 -10.22 2.11
C TYR A 68 4.98 -9.99 3.41
N ARG A 69 4.42 -11.03 4.04
CA ARG A 69 3.85 -10.93 5.39
C ARG A 69 4.83 -11.50 6.40
N HIS A 70 5.33 -10.63 7.27
CA HIS A 70 6.18 -11.03 8.39
C HIS A 70 5.41 -10.92 9.71
N ILE A 71 5.83 -11.68 10.72
CA ILE A 71 5.25 -11.60 12.06
C ILE A 71 5.87 -10.41 12.78
N GLN A 72 5.06 -9.43 13.13
CA GLN A 72 5.49 -8.21 13.81
C GLN A 72 5.61 -8.41 15.32
N ALA A 73 6.36 -7.52 15.98
CA ALA A 73 6.37 -7.45 17.44
C ALA A 73 4.94 -7.23 17.98
N PRO A 74 4.56 -7.81 19.14
CA PRO A 74 5.40 -8.52 20.11
C PRO A 74 5.70 -9.99 19.76
N GLY A 75 5.26 -10.48 18.60
CA GLY A 75 5.50 -11.85 18.13
C GLY A 75 4.20 -12.64 17.96
N TRP A 76 4.27 -13.93 18.30
CA TRP A 76 3.19 -14.88 18.07
C TRP A 76 2.87 -15.70 19.32
N THR A 77 1.65 -16.22 19.40
CA THR A 77 1.25 -17.21 20.41
C THR A 77 0.67 -18.43 19.69
N LEU A 78 1.08 -19.61 20.16
CA LEU A 78 0.63 -20.90 19.65
C LEU A 78 -0.07 -21.65 20.78
N GLY A 79 -1.26 -22.16 20.49
CA GLY A 79 -2.05 -22.99 21.41
C GLY A 79 -2.55 -24.24 20.71
N TRP A 80 -2.79 -25.30 21.47
CA TRP A 80 -3.39 -26.55 21.01
C TRP A 80 -4.04 -27.27 22.18
N THR A 81 -4.83 -28.29 21.86
CA THR A 81 -5.44 -29.19 22.85
C THR A 81 -4.98 -30.61 22.61
N TRP A 82 -4.52 -31.28 23.66
CA TRP A 82 -4.19 -32.69 23.60
C TRP A 82 -5.45 -33.52 23.45
N ALA A 83 -5.42 -34.55 22.60
CA ALA A 83 -6.52 -35.50 22.51
C ALA A 83 -6.62 -36.27 23.83
N LYS A 84 -7.79 -36.24 24.49
CA LYS A 84 -8.01 -36.90 25.79
C LYS A 84 -7.75 -38.41 25.69
N LYS A 85 -7.05 -38.98 26.67
CA LYS A 85 -6.87 -40.43 26.80
C LYS A 85 -8.24 -41.08 27.00
N ARG A 86 -8.56 -42.08 26.20
CA ARG A 86 -9.72 -42.98 26.37
C ARG A 86 -9.12 -44.37 26.44
N GLY A 87 -9.17 -44.97 27.63
CA GLY A 87 -8.67 -46.31 27.92
C GLY A 87 -7.15 -46.46 27.96
N ASP A 88 -6.73 -47.54 28.61
CA ASP A 88 -5.34 -47.95 28.86
C ASP A 88 -4.67 -48.52 27.61
N MET A 89 -4.64 -47.73 26.53
CA MET A 89 -3.77 -48.01 25.38
C MET A 89 -2.60 -47.04 25.42
N GLU A 90 -1.44 -47.59 25.78
CA GLU A 90 -0.14 -46.95 25.75
C GLU A 90 0.26 -46.76 24.27
N HIS A 91 0.51 -45.51 23.86
CA HIS A 91 1.04 -45.12 22.54
C HIS A 91 0.13 -45.30 21.31
N ASP A 92 -1.13 -44.89 21.39
CA ASP A 92 -1.87 -44.52 20.18
C ASP A 92 -1.33 -43.15 19.70
N GLY A 93 -0.93 -43.06 18.42
CA GLY A 93 -0.32 -41.90 17.76
C GLY A 93 -1.25 -40.68 17.64
N ARG A 94 -1.80 -40.24 18.76
CA ARG A 94 -2.81 -39.20 18.87
C ARG A 94 -2.16 -37.84 18.70
N VAL A 95 -2.45 -37.23 17.56
CA VAL A 95 -2.03 -35.86 17.27
C VAL A 95 -2.91 -34.84 18.01
N PRO A 96 -2.34 -33.67 18.41
CA PRO A 96 -3.13 -32.61 19.01
C PRO A 96 -4.23 -32.09 18.08
N LYS A 97 -5.24 -31.46 18.69
CA LYS A 97 -6.37 -30.83 17.99
C LYS A 97 -6.49 -29.38 18.39
N ASN A 98 -7.28 -28.62 17.62
CA ASN A 98 -7.60 -27.21 17.90
C ASN A 98 -6.35 -26.32 18.01
N PHE A 99 -5.53 -26.32 16.96
CA PHE A 99 -4.38 -25.42 16.89
C PHE A 99 -4.87 -23.98 16.72
N THR A 100 -4.31 -23.07 17.52
CA THR A 100 -4.56 -21.64 17.44
C THR A 100 -3.24 -20.90 17.27
N LEU A 101 -3.12 -20.11 16.21
CA LEU A 101 -1.98 -19.23 15.98
C LEU A 101 -2.45 -17.78 15.99
N LYS A 102 -1.83 -16.93 16.80
CA LYS A 102 -2.04 -15.47 16.79
C LYS A 102 -0.71 -14.79 16.51
N ALA A 103 -0.65 -13.86 15.56
CA ALA A 103 0.63 -13.30 15.11
C ALA A 103 0.52 -11.93 14.42
N PRO A 104 0.69 -10.83 15.18
CA PRO A 104 0.00 -10.52 16.43
C PRO A 104 -1.47 -10.19 16.17
N GLY A 105 -2.37 -10.67 17.03
CA GLY A 105 -3.83 -10.57 16.84
C GLY A 105 -4.46 -11.80 16.16
N PRO A 106 -5.79 -11.78 15.96
CA PRO A 106 -6.48 -12.83 15.20
C PRO A 106 -6.07 -12.74 13.72
N GLY A 107 -6.40 -13.75 12.91
CA GLY A 107 -6.15 -13.71 11.46
C GLY A 107 -5.71 -15.03 10.88
N TYR A 108 -5.01 -15.86 11.65
CA TYR A 108 -4.64 -17.20 11.22
C TYR A 108 -5.70 -18.21 11.61
N THR A 109 -6.10 -19.04 10.64
CA THR A 109 -6.92 -20.22 10.87
C THR A 109 -6.06 -21.45 10.58
N CYS A 110 -5.87 -22.30 11.57
CA CYS A 110 -5.08 -23.52 11.44
C CYS A 110 -5.98 -24.72 11.13
N GLY A 111 -5.57 -25.52 10.16
CA GLY A 111 -6.22 -26.79 9.84
C GLY A 111 -5.92 -27.90 10.85
N PRO A 112 -6.48 -29.10 10.66
CA PRO A 112 -6.13 -30.27 11.47
C PRO A 112 -4.69 -30.71 11.23
N ALA A 113 -4.07 -31.31 12.24
CA ALA A 113 -2.75 -31.94 12.11
C ALA A 113 -2.81 -33.11 11.13
N LYS A 114 -1.92 -33.11 10.13
CA LYS A 114 -1.78 -34.17 9.13
C LYS A 114 -0.48 -34.92 9.37
N ILE A 115 -0.58 -36.22 9.60
CA ILE A 115 0.57 -37.11 9.74
C ILE A 115 1.26 -37.19 8.37
N VAL A 116 2.57 -36.98 8.37
CA VAL A 116 3.41 -37.03 7.16
C VAL A 116 4.54 -38.04 7.37
N LYS A 117 5.28 -38.31 6.29
CA LYS A 117 6.46 -39.17 6.37
C LYS A 117 7.44 -38.64 7.44
N PRO A 118 7.97 -39.50 8.33
CA PRO A 118 8.83 -39.01 9.40
C PRO A 118 10.10 -38.34 8.88
N THR A 119 10.45 -37.20 9.48
CA THR A 119 11.64 -36.40 9.13
C THR A 119 12.91 -37.21 9.38
N LYS A 120 13.88 -37.12 8.46
CA LYS A 120 15.22 -37.67 8.62
C LYS A 120 16.21 -36.54 8.93
N TYR A 121 16.99 -36.69 9.98
CA TYR A 121 18.06 -35.77 10.35
C TYR A 121 19.39 -36.41 9.99
N VAL A 122 20.15 -35.73 9.14
CA VAL A 122 21.54 -36.11 8.83
C VAL A 122 22.43 -35.41 9.85
N THR A 123 23.33 -36.15 10.50
CA THR A 123 24.32 -35.57 11.40
C THR A 123 25.26 -34.61 10.67
N SER A 124 25.86 -33.66 11.40
CA SER A 124 26.75 -32.63 10.82
C SER A 124 27.95 -33.21 10.08
N ASP A 125 28.40 -34.41 10.46
CA ASP A 125 29.47 -35.17 9.80
C ASP A 125 29.01 -35.92 8.53
N GLY A 126 27.71 -35.89 8.22
CA GLY A 126 27.11 -36.56 7.06
C GLY A 126 27.00 -38.08 7.17
N ARG A 127 27.44 -38.69 8.29
CA ARG A 127 27.63 -40.15 8.39
C ARG A 127 26.44 -40.90 8.98
N ARG A 128 25.62 -40.25 9.82
CA ARG A 128 24.49 -40.89 10.48
C ARG A 128 23.19 -40.20 10.08
N VAL A 129 22.17 -41.02 9.88
CA VAL A 129 20.80 -40.54 9.63
C VAL A 129 19.93 -41.05 10.77
N THR A 130 19.43 -40.14 11.60
CA THR A 130 18.40 -40.44 12.58
C THR A 130 17.04 -40.07 12.00
N GLN A 131 15.98 -40.75 12.42
CA GLN A 131 14.64 -40.49 11.94
C GLN A 131 13.74 -40.14 13.13
N ALA A 132 12.89 -39.14 12.96
CA ALA A 132 11.79 -38.92 13.88
C ALA A 132 10.91 -40.18 13.95
N MET A 133 10.40 -40.48 15.13
CA MET A 133 9.45 -41.58 15.33
C MET A 133 8.13 -41.28 14.63
N MET A 134 7.71 -40.01 14.66
CA MET A 134 6.48 -39.54 14.02
C MET A 134 6.62 -38.07 13.64
N THR A 135 6.05 -37.68 12.50
CA THR A 135 5.99 -36.28 12.07
C THR A 135 4.59 -35.91 11.67
N TRP A 136 4.11 -34.74 12.09
CA TRP A 136 2.88 -34.14 11.58
C TRP A 136 3.05 -32.66 11.27
N ASN A 137 2.26 -32.19 10.31
CA ASN A 137 2.22 -30.81 9.87
C ASN A 137 0.84 -30.20 10.16
N VAL A 138 0.84 -28.96 10.59
CA VAL A 138 -0.34 -28.12 10.72
C VAL A 138 -0.15 -26.91 9.81
N THR A 139 -1.07 -26.70 8.88
CA THR A 139 -1.03 -25.53 8.00
C THR A 139 -2.01 -24.49 8.52
N CYS A 140 -1.51 -23.27 8.71
CA CYS A 140 -2.27 -22.10 9.11
C CYS A 140 -2.30 -21.08 7.97
N THR A 141 -3.49 -20.70 7.55
CA THR A 141 -3.72 -19.72 6.48
C THR A 141 -4.21 -18.40 7.08
N TYR A 142 -3.76 -17.29 6.50
CA TYR A 142 -4.13 -15.96 6.96
C TYR A 142 -5.40 -15.47 6.26
N SER A 143 -6.28 -14.80 6.99
CA SER A 143 -7.45 -14.12 6.47
C SER A 143 -7.49 -12.68 6.97
N GLN A 144 -7.51 -11.72 6.04
CA GLN A 144 -7.53 -10.29 6.35
C GLN A 144 -8.78 -9.90 7.15
N PHE A 145 -9.94 -10.48 6.80
CA PHE A 145 -11.22 -10.22 7.48
C PHE A 145 -11.29 -10.76 8.91
N LEU A 146 -10.65 -11.90 9.16
CA LEU A 146 -10.55 -12.44 10.53
C LEU A 146 -9.55 -11.64 11.36
N ALA A 147 -8.52 -11.11 10.73
CA ALA A 147 -7.50 -10.33 11.41
C ALA A 147 -8.03 -8.97 11.86
N GLN A 148 -8.76 -8.30 10.98
CA GLN A 148 -9.20 -6.93 11.22
C GLN A 148 -10.60 -6.73 10.64
N LYS A 149 -11.50 -6.15 11.44
CA LYS A 149 -12.84 -5.75 11.00
C LYS A 149 -12.81 -4.47 10.15
N THR A 150 -11.80 -3.64 10.36
CA THR A 150 -11.57 -2.39 9.64
C THR A 150 -10.18 -2.44 9.01
N PRO A 151 -9.97 -1.80 7.84
CA PRO A 151 -8.63 -1.67 7.25
C PRO A 151 -7.62 -1.02 8.21
N THR A 152 -6.33 -1.28 8.01
CA THR A 152 -5.23 -0.65 8.78
C THR A 152 -4.52 0.48 8.05
N CYS A 153 -4.72 0.60 6.74
CA CYS A 153 -4.05 1.60 5.95
C CYS A 153 -4.91 2.18 4.82
N CYS A 154 -4.57 3.41 4.45
CA CYS A 154 -5.20 4.14 3.37
C CYS A 154 -4.15 4.81 2.48
N VAL A 155 -4.56 5.17 1.27
CA VAL A 155 -3.69 5.83 0.30
C VAL A 155 -4.19 7.25 0.02
N SER A 156 -3.28 8.20 -0.08
CA SER A 156 -3.55 9.55 -0.58
C SER A 156 -2.68 9.84 -1.79
N LEU A 157 -3.24 10.55 -2.76
CA LEU A 157 -2.60 10.76 -4.06
C LEU A 157 -2.41 12.26 -4.32
N SER A 158 -1.29 12.61 -4.92
CA SER A 158 -1.06 13.97 -5.40
C SER A 158 -0.19 13.97 -6.65
N SER A 159 -0.19 15.09 -7.36
CA SER A 159 0.69 15.29 -8.49
C SER A 159 1.18 16.72 -8.50
N PHE A 160 2.36 16.96 -9.06
CA PHE A 160 2.88 18.32 -9.28
C PHE A 160 1.99 19.19 -10.19
N TYR A 161 1.13 18.56 -11.00
CA TYR A 161 0.25 19.25 -11.93
C TYR A 161 -1.09 19.67 -11.33
N ASN A 162 -1.38 19.28 -10.09
CA ASN A 162 -2.63 19.57 -9.43
C ASN A 162 -2.36 20.03 -8.00
N ASP A 163 -2.84 21.22 -7.66
CA ASP A 163 -2.67 21.82 -6.32
C ASP A 163 -3.49 21.09 -5.24
N THR A 164 -4.48 20.29 -5.65
CA THR A 164 -5.30 19.50 -4.74
C THR A 164 -4.71 18.12 -4.48
N ILE A 165 -4.58 17.79 -3.19
CA ILE A 165 -4.25 16.45 -2.73
C ILE A 165 -5.54 15.67 -2.59
N VAL A 166 -5.59 14.49 -3.21
CA VAL A 166 -6.68 13.54 -3.03
C VAL A 166 -6.44 12.81 -1.72
N PRO A 167 -7.22 13.09 -0.67
CA PRO A 167 -6.96 12.54 0.65
C PRO A 167 -7.36 11.07 0.70
N CYS A 168 -6.96 10.40 1.78
CA CYS A 168 -7.58 9.12 2.13
C CYS A 168 -9.10 9.30 2.29
N PRO A 169 -9.92 8.33 1.86
CA PRO A 169 -11.36 8.37 2.09
C PRO A 169 -11.69 8.53 3.58
N THR A 170 -12.71 9.34 3.87
CA THR A 170 -13.14 9.61 5.25
C THR A 170 -13.64 8.33 5.93
N CYS A 171 -13.32 8.16 7.21
CA CYS A 171 -13.66 6.99 8.02
C CYS A 171 -13.18 5.62 7.47
N THR A 172 -12.14 5.59 6.64
CA THR A 172 -11.62 4.33 6.06
C THR A 172 -11.37 3.25 7.12
N CYS A 173 -10.73 3.61 8.25
CA CYS A 173 -10.36 2.66 9.29
C CYS A 173 -11.29 2.71 10.52
N GLY A 174 -12.47 3.30 10.35
CA GLY A 174 -13.48 3.53 11.38
C GLY A 174 -13.84 5.01 11.52
N CYS A 175 -15.09 5.30 11.91
CA CYS A 175 -15.50 6.66 12.27
C CYS A 175 -15.36 6.89 13.77
N GLN A 176 -15.16 8.15 14.14
CA GLN A 176 -15.28 8.60 15.53
C GLN A 176 -16.75 8.48 15.97
N ASN A 177 -17.01 7.65 16.98
CA ASN A 177 -18.32 7.55 17.60
C ASN A 177 -18.24 8.04 19.05
N ASN A 178 -18.59 9.30 19.27
CA ASN A 178 -18.59 9.94 20.60
C ASN A 178 -19.58 9.30 21.59
N LEU A 179 -20.55 8.53 21.09
CA LEU A 179 -21.62 7.92 21.91
C LEU A 179 -21.24 6.54 22.49
N THR A 180 -20.34 5.80 21.84
CA THR A 180 -20.06 4.39 22.19
C THR A 180 -18.60 4.09 22.55
N GLN A 181 -17.64 4.93 22.13
CA GLN A 181 -16.22 4.77 22.46
C GLN A 181 -15.53 6.13 22.68
N PRO A 182 -15.65 6.74 23.87
CA PRO A 182 -14.84 7.89 24.24
C PRO A 182 -13.35 7.48 24.22
N GLY A 183 -12.54 8.15 23.39
CA GLY A 183 -11.11 7.84 23.22
C GLY A 183 -10.72 7.00 21.98
N SER A 184 -11.55 6.97 20.93
CA SER A 184 -11.22 6.28 19.65
C SER A 184 -9.97 6.82 18.94
N CYS A 185 -9.61 8.08 19.19
CA CYS A 185 -8.35 8.70 18.77
C CYS A 185 -7.91 9.77 19.77
N VAL A 186 -6.67 10.23 19.66
CA VAL A 186 -6.12 11.31 20.48
C VAL A 186 -5.55 12.41 19.59
N ASN A 187 -5.81 13.66 19.95
CA ASN A 187 -5.20 14.81 19.27
C ASN A 187 -3.74 14.99 19.75
N PRO A 188 -2.82 15.40 18.87
CA PRO A 188 -1.41 15.59 19.24
C PRO A 188 -1.19 16.53 20.43
N ASP A 189 -1.98 17.60 20.51
CA ASP A 189 -1.84 18.64 21.54
C ASP A 189 -2.61 18.35 22.83
N SER A 190 -3.17 17.14 22.96
CA SER A 190 -3.98 16.78 24.14
C SER A 190 -3.09 16.49 25.36
N PRO A 191 -3.38 17.08 26.53
CA PRO A 191 -2.61 16.83 27.76
C PRO A 191 -2.76 15.38 28.27
N TYR A 192 -3.79 14.66 27.81
CA TYR A 192 -4.05 13.25 28.16
C TYR A 192 -3.27 12.24 27.28
N LEU A 193 -2.53 12.69 26.26
CA LEU A 193 -1.79 11.79 25.38
C LEU A 193 -0.75 10.96 26.16
N ALA A 194 0.02 11.61 27.05
CA ALA A 194 1.04 10.93 27.84
C ALA A 194 0.46 9.87 28.79
N SER A 195 -0.70 10.14 29.41
CA SER A 195 -1.36 9.18 30.30
C SER A 195 -1.96 8.00 29.53
N VAL A 196 -2.60 8.23 28.38
CA VAL A 196 -3.24 7.18 27.56
C VAL A 196 -2.23 6.26 26.88
N VAL A 197 -1.03 6.76 26.56
CA VAL A 197 0.09 5.93 26.07
C VAL A 197 0.63 5.05 27.21
N SER A 198 0.77 5.60 28.42
CA SER A 198 1.37 4.90 29.59
C SER A 198 0.43 3.91 30.28
N GLU A 199 -0.89 4.15 30.30
CA GLU A 199 -1.87 3.28 30.99
C GLU A 199 -2.06 1.92 30.30
N GLN A 200 -1.77 1.81 29.01
CA GLN A 200 -2.04 0.60 28.22
C GLN A 200 -0.90 -0.42 28.24
N GLU A 201 0.33 -0.03 28.61
CA GLU A 201 1.41 -0.99 28.89
C GLU A 201 0.98 -2.02 29.95
N LYS A 202 0.01 -1.65 30.81
CA LYS A 202 -0.57 -2.50 31.86
C LYS A 202 -1.72 -3.40 31.40
N ARG A 203 -2.32 -3.18 30.21
CA ARG A 203 -3.58 -3.86 29.79
C ARG A 203 -3.47 -4.83 28.59
N ASN A 204 -2.28 -5.09 28.05
CA ASN A 204 -2.06 -6.08 26.96
C ASN A 204 -3.02 -5.97 25.77
N SER A 205 -3.52 -4.77 25.47
CA SER A 205 -4.45 -4.57 24.36
C SER A 205 -3.71 -3.99 23.17
N TYR A 206 -3.55 -4.81 22.14
CA TYR A 206 -2.90 -4.49 20.86
C TYR A 206 -3.74 -3.61 19.93
N ALA A 207 -4.85 -3.07 20.42
CA ALA A 207 -5.68 -2.16 19.64
C ALA A 207 -4.90 -0.87 19.33
N PRO A 208 -4.85 -0.44 18.05
CA PRO A 208 -4.13 0.76 17.67
C PRO A 208 -4.75 1.99 18.33
N LEU A 209 -3.92 2.88 18.86
CA LEU A 209 -4.34 4.21 19.31
C LEU A 209 -3.87 5.21 18.27
N VAL A 210 -4.81 5.81 17.54
CA VAL A 210 -4.47 6.65 16.39
C VAL A 210 -4.59 8.13 16.70
N GLN A 211 -3.81 8.93 15.98
CA GLN A 211 -4.01 10.37 15.86
C GLN A 211 -5.35 10.65 15.19
N CYS A 212 -6.11 11.60 15.75
CA CYS A 212 -7.38 12.01 15.17
C CYS A 212 -7.15 12.61 13.78
N THR A 213 -7.72 11.96 12.77
CA THR A 213 -7.71 12.35 11.36
C THR A 213 -9.06 12.02 10.75
N SER A 214 -9.37 12.56 9.58
CA SER A 214 -10.64 12.25 8.90
C SER A 214 -10.76 10.77 8.47
N HIS A 215 -9.64 10.08 8.24
CA HIS A 215 -9.60 8.68 7.80
C HIS A 215 -9.42 7.67 8.93
N MET A 216 -8.92 8.10 10.09
CA MET A 216 -8.71 7.30 11.32
C MET A 216 -7.78 6.08 11.15
N CYS A 217 -6.99 6.06 10.07
CA CYS A 217 -6.10 4.94 9.76
C CYS A 217 -4.77 5.01 10.50
N PRO A 218 -4.28 3.90 11.08
CA PRO A 218 -2.94 3.81 11.66
C PRO A 218 -1.83 4.14 10.69
N ILE A 219 -1.97 3.79 9.40
CA ILE A 219 -0.96 4.04 8.38
C ILE A 219 -1.58 4.79 7.20
N ARG A 220 -0.82 5.76 6.67
CA ARG A 220 -1.12 6.40 5.40
C ARG A 220 0.06 6.27 4.47
N VAL A 221 -0.18 5.79 3.26
CA VAL A 221 0.80 5.83 2.17
C VAL A 221 0.43 6.98 1.24
N HIS A 222 1.31 7.96 1.12
CA HIS A 222 1.13 9.06 0.19
C HIS A 222 1.96 8.83 -1.07
N TRP A 223 1.31 8.82 -2.23
CA TRP A 223 1.94 8.70 -3.53
C TRP A 223 1.87 10.04 -4.25
N HIS A 224 3.04 10.64 -4.48
CA HIS A 224 3.17 11.94 -5.11
C HIS A 224 3.94 11.84 -6.43
N VAL A 225 3.30 12.16 -7.55
CA VAL A 225 3.99 12.29 -8.84
C VAL A 225 4.73 13.64 -8.86
N LYS A 226 6.05 13.63 -8.67
CA LYS A 226 6.88 14.83 -8.52
C LYS A 226 7.12 15.54 -9.85
N VAL A 227 7.74 14.84 -10.80
CA VAL A 227 8.23 15.46 -12.03
C VAL A 227 8.21 14.44 -13.16
N ASN A 228 7.91 14.93 -14.35
CA ASN A 228 7.98 14.17 -15.59
C ASN A 228 9.09 14.73 -16.49
N TYR A 229 10.16 13.96 -16.70
CA TYR A 229 11.22 14.29 -17.66
C TYR A 229 10.90 13.71 -19.05
N LYS A 230 11.79 13.89 -20.01
CA LYS A 230 11.60 13.34 -21.37
C LYS A 230 11.53 11.80 -21.34
N ASP A 231 12.53 11.16 -20.75
CA ASP A 231 12.68 9.70 -20.75
C ASP A 231 12.41 9.03 -19.40
N TYR A 232 12.24 9.83 -18.34
CA TYR A 232 12.01 9.35 -16.97
C TYR A 232 10.87 10.08 -16.30
N TRP A 233 10.30 9.48 -15.27
CA TRP A 233 9.37 10.15 -14.37
C TRP A 233 9.69 9.78 -12.92
N ARG A 234 9.38 10.70 -12.01
CA ARG A 234 9.77 10.60 -10.60
C ARG A 234 8.55 10.62 -9.70
N VAL A 235 8.51 9.64 -8.81
CA VAL A 235 7.50 9.54 -7.76
C VAL A 235 8.18 9.70 -6.41
N LYS A 236 7.50 10.37 -5.49
CA LYS A 236 7.83 10.36 -4.07
C LYS A 236 6.79 9.56 -3.31
N VAL A 237 7.25 8.56 -2.57
CA VAL A 237 6.41 7.75 -1.69
C VAL A 237 6.72 8.15 -0.25
N THR A 238 5.67 8.45 0.52
CA THR A 238 5.78 8.79 1.94
C THR A 238 4.86 7.87 2.74
N ILE A 239 5.41 7.07 3.64
CA ILE A 239 4.64 6.26 4.58
C ILE A 239 4.61 7.02 5.90
N THR A 240 3.42 7.30 6.43
CA THR A 240 3.22 7.99 7.71
C THR A 240 2.51 7.05 8.69
N ASN A 241 3.06 6.94 9.88
CA ASN A 241 2.47 6.25 11.01
C ASN A 241 1.70 7.24 11.89
N PHE A 242 0.41 6.99 12.05
CA PHE A 242 -0.50 7.72 12.92
C PHE A 242 -0.82 6.95 14.20
N ASN A 243 -0.21 5.78 14.43
CA ASN A 243 -0.38 5.00 15.64
C ASN A 243 0.59 5.47 16.73
N TYR A 244 0.09 5.87 17.89
CA TYR A 244 0.88 6.26 19.06
C TYR A 244 1.47 5.08 19.84
N ARG A 245 0.95 3.86 19.61
CA ARG A 245 1.29 2.67 20.41
C ARG A 245 2.11 1.63 19.64
N MET A 246 2.36 1.84 18.36
CA MET A 246 2.99 0.83 17.51
C MET A 246 4.08 1.43 16.65
N ASN A 247 5.25 0.80 16.74
CA ASN A 247 6.36 1.00 15.84
C ASN A 247 6.41 -0.16 14.84
N TYR A 248 6.75 0.12 13.59
CA TYR A 248 6.89 -0.91 12.58
C TYR A 248 8.38 -1.10 12.27
N THR A 249 8.94 -2.23 12.74
CA THR A 249 10.30 -2.67 12.42
C THR A 249 10.30 -3.54 11.18
N LYS A 250 11.34 -3.43 10.34
CA LYS A 250 11.47 -4.16 9.07
C LYS A 250 10.20 -4.09 8.23
N TRP A 251 9.58 -2.92 8.22
CA TRP A 251 8.35 -2.68 7.49
C TRP A 251 8.59 -2.93 6.00
N ASN A 252 7.54 -3.36 5.30
CA ASN A 252 7.55 -3.48 3.86
C ASN A 252 6.32 -2.83 3.23
N LEU A 253 6.49 -2.41 1.98
CA LEU A 253 5.48 -1.81 1.14
C LEU A 253 5.46 -2.57 -0.19
N VAL A 254 4.36 -3.21 -0.52
CA VAL A 254 4.18 -3.84 -1.82
C VAL A 254 3.33 -2.91 -2.68
N VAL A 255 3.81 -2.61 -3.88
CA VAL A 255 3.12 -1.72 -4.81
C VAL A 255 2.93 -2.45 -6.13
N GLN A 256 1.70 -2.46 -6.61
CA GLN A 256 1.35 -2.95 -7.94
C GLN A 256 1.20 -1.77 -8.90
N HIS A 257 2.07 -1.67 -9.88
CA HIS A 257 2.04 -0.66 -10.93
C HIS A 257 2.71 -1.22 -12.20
N PRO A 258 2.11 -1.07 -13.40
CA PRO A 258 2.65 -1.63 -14.65
C PRO A 258 4.13 -1.32 -14.91
N ASN A 259 4.57 -0.11 -14.58
CA ASN A 259 5.92 0.38 -14.83
C ASN A 259 7.01 -0.05 -13.81
N PHE A 260 6.73 -1.03 -12.94
CA PHE A 260 7.77 -1.61 -12.05
C PHE A 260 8.72 -2.56 -12.78
N ASP A 261 8.39 -2.97 -14.00
CA ASP A 261 9.29 -3.66 -14.92
C ASP A 261 10.55 -2.83 -15.24
N ASN A 262 10.42 -1.50 -15.29
CA ASN A 262 11.44 -0.54 -15.69
C ASN A 262 11.86 0.42 -14.56
N LEU A 263 11.98 -0.09 -13.33
CA LEU A 263 12.51 0.70 -12.21
C LEU A 263 14.02 0.92 -12.39
N THR A 264 14.44 2.16 -12.63
CA THR A 264 15.84 2.49 -12.91
C THR A 264 16.64 2.76 -11.64
N GLN A 265 16.09 3.61 -10.75
CA GLN A 265 16.76 4.01 -9.53
C GLN A 265 15.77 4.11 -8.39
N LEU A 266 16.22 3.68 -7.21
CA LEU A 266 15.50 3.79 -5.96
C LEU A 266 16.36 4.53 -4.95
N PHE A 267 15.79 5.54 -4.30
CA PHE A 267 16.47 6.31 -3.26
C PHE A 267 15.97 5.90 -1.88
N SER A 268 16.89 5.66 -0.95
CA SER A 268 16.61 5.46 0.48
C SER A 268 15.81 4.20 0.88
N PHE A 269 15.29 3.40 -0.06
CA PHE A 269 14.66 2.09 0.20
C PHE A 269 15.41 0.99 -0.54
N ASN A 270 15.19 -0.25 -0.12
CA ASN A 270 15.54 -1.46 -0.86
C ASN A 270 14.36 -1.93 -1.72
N TYR A 271 14.63 -2.69 -2.79
CA TYR A 271 13.58 -3.27 -3.63
C TYR A 271 13.81 -4.73 -3.97
N LYS A 272 12.71 -5.43 -4.23
CA LYS A 272 12.67 -6.77 -4.80
C LYS A 272 11.41 -6.91 -5.65
N PRO A 273 11.50 -7.30 -6.92
CA PRO A 273 10.32 -7.61 -7.72
C PRO A 273 9.60 -8.84 -7.15
N LEU A 274 8.27 -8.82 -7.17
CA LEU A 274 7.42 -9.96 -6.82
C LEU A 274 6.72 -10.43 -8.09
N ASN A 275 7.00 -11.67 -8.50
CA ASN A 275 6.46 -12.24 -9.74
C ASN A 275 5.57 -13.45 -9.39
N PRO A 276 4.36 -13.24 -8.84
CA PRO A 276 3.51 -14.34 -8.37
C PRO A 276 3.09 -15.29 -9.49
N TYR A 277 2.97 -14.79 -10.73
CA TYR A 277 2.50 -15.56 -11.88
C TYR A 277 3.59 -15.85 -12.94
N GLN A 278 4.87 -15.75 -12.59
CA GLN A 278 6.07 -15.93 -13.45
C GLN A 278 6.17 -15.01 -14.70
N ASN A 279 5.05 -14.52 -15.24
CA ASN A 279 4.95 -13.81 -16.51
C ASN A 279 4.65 -12.30 -16.35
N ILE A 280 4.35 -11.83 -15.14
CA ILE A 280 3.98 -10.45 -14.85
C ILE A 280 4.88 -9.90 -13.75
N ASN A 281 5.61 -8.84 -14.06
CA ASN A 281 6.56 -8.16 -13.18
C ASN A 281 6.05 -6.75 -12.81
N ASP A 282 4.74 -6.61 -12.60
CA ASP A 282 4.07 -5.33 -12.32
C ASP A 282 4.06 -4.98 -10.82
N THR A 283 4.68 -5.83 -9.99
CA THR A 283 4.60 -5.72 -8.53
C THR A 283 6.00 -5.70 -7.94
N ALA A 284 6.25 -4.73 -7.05
CA ALA A 284 7.50 -4.63 -6.33
C ALA A 284 7.28 -4.53 -4.83
N MET A 285 8.13 -5.21 -4.08
CA MET A 285 8.26 -5.04 -2.63
C MET A 285 9.39 -4.05 -2.34
N LEU A 286 9.09 -3.06 -1.53
CA LEU A 286 10.01 -2.05 -1.02
C LEU A 286 10.14 -2.20 0.50
N TRP A 287 11.32 -1.97 1.06
CA TRP A 287 11.53 -1.97 2.51
C TRP A 287 12.65 -1.01 2.91
N GLY A 288 12.72 -0.67 4.19
CA GLY A 288 13.76 0.21 4.73
C GLY A 288 15.17 -0.38 4.63
N VAL A 289 16.17 0.50 4.57
CA VAL A 289 17.58 0.17 4.73
C VAL A 289 17.87 -0.05 6.22
N GLN A 290 18.52 -1.17 6.51
CA GLN A 290 18.86 -1.56 7.88
C GLN A 290 19.66 -0.47 8.59
N PHE A 291 19.30 -0.15 9.84
CA PHE A 291 19.92 0.91 10.65
C PHE A 291 19.75 2.35 10.13
N TYR A 292 18.93 2.57 9.09
CA TYR A 292 18.64 3.91 8.57
C TYR A 292 17.16 4.27 8.68
N ASN A 293 16.30 3.51 8.01
CA ASN A 293 14.85 3.73 8.00
C ASN A 293 14.08 2.41 8.02
N ASP A 294 14.68 1.33 8.52
CA ASP A 294 14.04 0.05 8.80
C ASP A 294 13.10 0.08 10.02
N LEU A 295 13.09 1.18 10.76
CA LEU A 295 12.17 1.46 11.85
C LEU A 295 11.28 2.66 11.50
N LEU A 296 9.98 2.41 11.36
CA LEU A 296 8.96 3.45 11.28
C LEU A 296 8.40 3.69 12.68
N MET A 297 8.80 4.81 13.27
CA MET A 297 8.39 5.23 14.62
C MET A 297 6.89 5.53 14.68
N GLN A 298 6.35 5.52 15.90
CA GLN A 298 5.01 5.97 16.25
C GLN A 298 4.71 7.39 15.79
N ALA A 299 3.42 7.77 15.87
CA ALA A 299 2.95 9.08 15.47
C ALA A 299 3.74 10.23 16.12
N GLY A 300 4.15 11.18 15.28
CA GLY A 300 4.96 12.34 15.67
C GLY A 300 5.80 12.86 14.50
N PRO A 301 6.71 13.81 14.75
CA PRO A 301 7.56 14.42 13.71
C PRO A 301 8.44 13.42 12.96
N LEU A 302 8.85 12.33 13.62
CA LEU A 302 9.67 11.25 13.07
C LEU A 302 8.84 10.03 12.65
N GLY A 303 7.51 10.11 12.70
CA GLY A 303 6.60 9.03 12.36
C GLY A 303 6.40 8.86 10.85
N ASN A 304 7.39 9.19 10.03
CA ASN A 304 7.30 8.99 8.59
C ASN A 304 8.62 8.50 7.97
N VAL A 305 8.50 7.81 6.85
CA VAL A 305 9.62 7.42 6.00
C VAL A 305 9.29 7.82 4.57
N GLN A 306 10.29 8.26 3.82
CA GLN A 306 10.12 8.79 2.47
C GLN A 306 11.16 8.21 1.53
N SER A 307 10.78 8.01 0.28
CA SER A 307 11.65 7.55 -0.79
C SER A 307 11.23 8.18 -2.10
N GLU A 308 12.18 8.29 -3.02
CA GLU A 308 11.93 8.67 -4.40
C GLU A 308 12.19 7.46 -5.32
N LEU A 309 11.26 7.24 -6.24
CA LEU A 309 11.33 6.22 -7.28
C LEU A 309 11.58 6.94 -8.61
N LEU A 310 12.60 6.53 -9.35
CA LEU A 310 12.83 6.97 -10.71
C LEU A 310 12.54 5.83 -11.67
N PHE A 311 11.59 6.09 -12.54
CA PHE A 311 11.09 5.13 -13.51
C PHE A 311 11.49 5.57 -14.91
N GLN A 312 12.00 4.63 -15.71
CA GLN A 312 12.16 4.85 -17.13
C GLN A 312 10.80 4.77 -17.81
N LYS A 313 10.56 5.66 -18.77
CA LYS A 313 9.36 5.62 -19.59
C LYS A 313 9.54 4.62 -20.71
N ASP A 314 8.62 3.68 -20.79
CA ASP A 314 8.42 2.94 -22.03
C ASP A 314 7.46 3.72 -22.94
N LYS A 315 7.92 4.02 -24.16
CA LYS A 315 7.14 4.77 -25.16
C LYS A 315 5.84 4.05 -25.56
N SER A 316 5.76 2.73 -25.38
CA SER A 316 4.60 1.94 -25.77
C SER A 316 3.49 1.91 -24.72
N THR A 317 3.85 2.02 -23.44
CA THR A 317 2.91 1.85 -22.31
C THR A 317 2.70 3.11 -21.49
N PHE A 318 3.67 4.04 -21.48
CA PHE A 318 3.59 5.24 -20.68
C PHE A 318 2.51 6.20 -21.20
N THR A 319 1.54 6.47 -20.33
CA THR A 319 0.49 7.46 -20.58
C THR A 319 0.15 8.18 -19.27
N PHE A 320 -0.40 9.38 -19.36
CA PHE A 320 -1.00 10.07 -18.23
C PHE A 320 -2.53 9.98 -18.21
N GLU A 321 -3.10 9.30 -19.20
CA GLU A 321 -4.53 9.05 -19.27
C GLU A 321 -5.00 8.17 -18.12
N LYS A 322 -6.21 8.46 -17.63
CA LYS A 322 -6.95 7.63 -16.66
C LYS A 322 -6.16 7.31 -15.39
N GLY A 323 -5.27 8.22 -14.98
CA GLY A 323 -4.51 8.07 -13.74
C GLY A 323 -3.45 6.96 -13.79
N TRP A 324 -2.93 6.62 -14.97
CA TRP A 324 -1.93 5.56 -15.14
C TRP A 324 -0.69 5.72 -14.26
N GLY A 325 -0.26 6.94 -13.93
CA GLY A 325 0.89 7.21 -13.05
C GLY A 325 0.67 6.91 -11.56
N PHE A 326 -0.51 6.39 -11.20
CA PHE A 326 -0.88 5.99 -9.84
C PHE A 326 -0.93 4.46 -9.72
N PRO A 327 -0.56 3.91 -8.56
CA PRO A 327 -0.52 2.47 -8.36
C PRO A 327 -1.92 1.88 -8.38
N ARG A 328 -2.04 0.63 -8.83
CA ARG A 328 -3.30 -0.10 -8.86
C ARG A 328 -3.68 -0.61 -7.47
N ARG A 329 -2.68 -1.06 -6.72
CA ARG A 329 -2.82 -1.57 -5.34
C ARG A 329 -1.57 -1.27 -4.53
N ILE A 330 -1.78 -1.07 -3.23
CA ILE A 330 -0.70 -0.90 -2.25
C ILE A 330 -1.00 -1.80 -1.05
N TYR A 331 0.01 -2.52 -0.59
CA TYR A 331 -0.05 -3.29 0.65
C TYR A 331 1.03 -2.79 1.60
N PHE A 332 0.70 -2.64 2.87
CA PHE A 332 1.66 -2.29 3.92
C PHE A 332 1.74 -3.44 4.93
N ASN A 333 2.93 -4.02 5.12
CA ASN A 333 3.14 -5.20 5.97
C ASN A 333 2.20 -6.38 5.67
N GLY A 334 1.78 -6.47 4.40
CA GLY A 334 0.83 -7.47 3.91
C GLY A 334 -0.65 -7.06 3.96
N ASP A 335 -1.02 -5.97 4.63
CA ASP A 335 -2.41 -5.52 4.66
C ASP A 335 -2.73 -4.64 3.45
N ASN A 336 -3.86 -4.91 2.79
CA ASN A 336 -4.29 -4.17 1.60
C ASN A 336 -4.79 -2.77 1.99
N CYS A 337 -4.18 -1.72 1.44
CA CYS A 337 -4.54 -0.34 1.72
C CYS A 337 -5.69 0.13 0.84
N VAL A 338 -6.62 0.87 1.42
CA VAL A 338 -7.76 1.42 0.67
C VAL A 338 -7.29 2.56 -0.21
N MET A 339 -7.46 2.38 -1.52
CA MET A 339 -7.20 3.39 -2.54
C MET A 339 -8.39 4.35 -2.67
N PRO A 340 -8.18 5.64 -2.98
CA PRO A 340 -9.24 6.52 -3.45
C PRO A 340 -9.90 5.96 -4.72
N PRO A 341 -11.14 6.35 -5.03
CA PRO A 341 -11.79 5.90 -6.24
C PRO A 341 -11.10 6.53 -7.48
N PRO A 342 -11.01 5.82 -8.62
CA PRO A 342 -10.22 6.28 -9.79
C PRO A 342 -10.69 7.60 -10.41
N ASP A 343 -11.97 7.94 -10.27
CA ASP A 343 -12.57 9.21 -10.71
C ASP A 343 -12.03 10.41 -9.94
N ALA A 344 -11.58 10.20 -8.70
CA ALA A 344 -10.97 11.23 -7.87
C ALA A 344 -9.47 11.41 -8.12
N TYR A 345 -8.83 10.64 -9.00
CA TYR A 345 -7.37 10.70 -9.17
C TYR A 345 -6.91 12.07 -9.67
N PRO A 346 -5.76 12.59 -9.20
CA PRO A 346 -5.27 13.88 -9.66
C PRO A 346 -5.08 13.87 -11.18
N TYR A 347 -5.50 14.96 -11.84
CA TYR A 347 -5.29 15.13 -13.27
C TYR A 347 -3.80 15.18 -13.62
N LEU A 348 -3.40 14.43 -14.65
CA LEU A 348 -2.06 14.43 -15.21
C LEU A 348 -2.14 14.93 -16.66
N PRO A 349 -1.56 16.10 -16.99
CA PRO A 349 -1.67 16.67 -18.32
C PRO A 349 -0.84 15.87 -19.33
N ASN A 350 -1.48 15.42 -20.42
CA ASN A 350 -0.82 14.74 -21.55
C ASN A 350 0.14 15.63 -22.33
N ALA A 351 0.05 16.96 -22.18
CA ALA A 351 0.89 17.93 -22.86
C ALA A 351 1.34 19.01 -21.87
N GLY A 352 2.61 19.42 -21.97
CA GLY A 352 3.04 20.65 -21.32
C GLY A 352 2.20 21.82 -21.84
N LEU A 353 1.92 22.79 -20.97
CA LEU A 353 1.33 24.06 -21.37
C LEU A 353 2.32 24.72 -22.35
N ARG A 354 2.16 24.46 -23.65
CA ARG A 354 2.85 25.22 -24.68
C ARG A 354 2.24 26.61 -24.56
N GLN A 355 2.94 27.53 -23.89
CA GLN A 355 2.64 28.95 -24.05
C GLN A 355 2.82 29.21 -25.54
N ASN A 356 1.74 29.11 -26.30
CA ASN A 356 1.69 29.54 -27.68
C ASN A 356 1.83 31.05 -27.62
N VAL A 357 3.08 31.52 -27.59
CA VAL A 357 3.37 32.92 -27.86
C VAL A 357 2.85 33.15 -29.27
N SER A 358 1.69 33.77 -29.37
CA SER A 358 1.04 34.03 -30.64
C SER A 358 2.01 34.84 -31.50
N LEU A 359 2.35 34.31 -32.69
CA LEU A 359 3.14 35.03 -33.68
C LEU A 359 2.57 36.42 -33.97
N LEU A 360 1.25 36.57 -33.87
CA LEU A 360 0.56 37.85 -34.00
C LEU A 360 0.97 38.84 -32.89
N VAL A 361 1.09 38.38 -31.64
CA VAL A 361 1.50 39.22 -30.51
C VAL A 361 2.95 39.66 -30.65
N LEU A 362 3.84 38.76 -31.11
CA LEU A 362 5.23 39.10 -31.44
C LEU A 362 5.33 40.10 -32.61
N LEU A 363 4.45 39.98 -33.61
CA LEU A 363 4.42 40.91 -34.74
C LEU A 363 3.91 42.30 -34.30
N ILE A 364 2.89 42.34 -33.44
CA ILE A 364 2.32 43.58 -32.91
C ILE A 364 3.34 44.30 -32.00
N THR A 365 4.05 43.58 -31.13
CA THR A 365 5.11 44.19 -30.29
C THR A 365 6.27 44.72 -31.13
N LEU A 366 6.63 44.02 -32.22
CA LEU A 366 7.64 44.51 -33.16
C LEU A 366 7.16 45.78 -33.88
N LEU A 367 5.95 45.78 -34.44
CA LEU A 367 5.39 46.92 -35.18
C LEU A 367 5.22 48.16 -34.30
N THR A 368 4.75 47.99 -33.06
CA THR A 368 4.63 49.09 -32.10
C THR A 368 6.00 49.67 -31.73
N SER A 369 7.02 48.82 -31.54
CA SER A 369 8.38 49.31 -31.25
C SER A 369 8.99 50.11 -32.41
N VAL A 370 8.74 49.68 -33.66
CA VAL A 370 9.20 50.39 -34.86
C VAL A 370 8.45 51.71 -35.03
N ALA A 371 7.14 51.73 -34.79
CA ALA A 371 6.34 52.96 -34.86
C ALA A 371 6.81 53.99 -33.82
N ILE A 372 7.09 53.57 -32.58
CA ILE A 372 7.61 54.45 -31.52
C ILE A 372 8.99 55.02 -31.93
N GLN A 373 9.89 54.21 -32.47
CA GLN A 373 11.18 54.69 -32.97
C GLN A 373 11.02 55.70 -34.11
N PHE A 374 10.05 55.49 -35.00
CA PHE A 374 9.79 56.38 -36.13
C PHE A 374 9.23 57.74 -35.67
N VAL A 375 8.28 57.72 -34.73
CA VAL A 375 7.72 58.94 -34.10
C VAL A 375 8.83 59.70 -33.36
N HIS A 376 9.66 59.00 -32.59
CA HIS A 376 10.75 59.62 -31.85
C HIS A 376 11.83 60.21 -32.77
N LYS A 377 12.04 59.64 -33.96
CA LYS A 377 12.93 60.16 -35.01
C LYS A 377 12.33 61.39 -35.70
N LEU A 378 11.03 61.38 -36.00
CA LEU A 378 10.31 62.54 -36.55
C LEU A 378 10.31 63.72 -35.58
N GLU A 379 10.08 63.47 -34.30
CA GLU A 379 10.10 64.52 -33.27
C GLU A 379 11.50 65.12 -33.13
N ARG A 380 12.55 64.29 -33.19
CA ARG A 380 13.95 64.76 -33.18
C ARG A 380 14.28 65.59 -34.42
N ASN A 381 13.83 65.15 -35.60
CA ASN A 381 14.02 65.89 -36.85
C ASN A 381 13.26 67.23 -36.87
N MET A 382 12.02 67.28 -36.37
CA MET A 382 11.26 68.54 -36.25
C MET A 382 11.89 69.51 -35.27
N LYS A 383 12.35 69.02 -34.09
CA LYS A 383 13.07 69.85 -33.12
C LYS A 383 14.36 70.42 -33.72
N GLN A 384 15.08 69.63 -34.53
CA GLN A 384 16.27 70.09 -35.23
C GLN A 384 15.96 71.15 -36.31
N PHE A 385 14.88 70.97 -37.07
CA PHE A 385 14.44 71.92 -38.09
C PHE A 385 13.99 73.25 -37.47
N LEU A 386 13.23 73.21 -36.37
CA LEU A 386 12.81 74.40 -35.64
C LEU A 386 14.01 75.15 -35.05
N LEU A 387 15.02 74.44 -34.54
CA LEU A 387 16.27 75.04 -34.06
C LEU A 387 17.03 75.75 -35.19
N ILE A 388 17.08 75.16 -36.40
CA ILE A 388 17.73 75.77 -37.57
C ILE A 388 17.00 77.04 -38.01
N VAL A 389 15.66 77.04 -38.02
CA VAL A 389 14.85 78.22 -38.36
C VAL A 389 15.04 79.33 -37.33
N ILE A 390 15.01 79.01 -36.04
CA ILE A 390 15.21 79.98 -34.96
C ILE A 390 16.64 80.56 -35.01
N VAL A 391 17.67 79.73 -35.18
CA VAL A 391 19.06 80.22 -35.27
C VAL A 391 19.26 81.05 -36.55
N GLY A 392 18.63 80.66 -37.68
CA GLY A 392 18.67 81.40 -38.93
C GLY A 392 18.05 82.79 -38.84
N GLU A 393 16.88 82.91 -38.20
CA GLU A 393 16.23 84.21 -37.94
C GLU A 393 17.06 85.08 -36.99
N PHE A 394 17.63 84.52 -35.92
CA PHE A 394 18.49 85.27 -35.01
C PHE A 394 19.79 85.76 -35.67
N THR A 395 20.40 84.98 -36.58
CA THR A 395 21.58 85.43 -37.33
C THR A 395 21.25 86.51 -38.36
N ALA A 396 20.04 86.51 -38.93
CA ALA A 396 19.59 87.55 -39.85
C ALA A 396 19.27 88.88 -39.11
N ILE A 397 18.81 88.80 -37.86
CA ILE A 397 18.53 89.97 -37.01
C ILE A 397 19.83 90.58 -36.43
N LEU A 398 20.90 89.81 -36.26
CA LEU A 398 22.19 90.30 -35.75
C LEU A 398 23.12 90.91 -36.84
N LEU A 399 22.77 90.78 -38.11
CA LEU A 399 23.52 91.28 -39.28
C LEU A 399 22.89 92.54 -39.92
N LEU A 400 21.88 93.12 -39.26
CA LEU A 400 21.31 94.45 -39.51
C LEU A 400 21.68 95.37 -38.33
#